data_AF-A0A3Q0JBI5-F1
#
_entry.id   AF-A0A3Q0JBI5-F1
#
_cell.length_a   1.000
_cell.length_b   1.000
_cell.length_c   1.000
_cell.angle_alpha   90.00
_cell.angle_beta   90.00
_cell.angle_gamma   90.00
#
_symmetry.space_group_name_H-M   'P 1'
#
loop_
_entity.id
_entity.type
_entity.pdbx_description
1 polymer ?
#
loop_
_entity_poly.entity_id
_entity_poly.type
_entity_poly.pdbx_seq_one_letter_code
_entity_poly.pdbx_strand_id
1 'polypeptide(L)'
;MFYHDNVKTPPVNFYYKFSTTKDRKAPAEMAIFNCVDQLVAQDKKDTILTTITSVLDNSNPLLINYDIVLYVLAKCLQLVQQDPKAKLPSTTIIEFRTKVLELAVDRVAGQNSERFLMFVLYMLNFSPKSLRPDAVRKQLQKWYMGKESDQLVVLVAKCSVYQGLSHANVLKLIHFDVFHQSPDKKLALYAIAFGFAYVSHRLISGKFLATPRVPPFVTSDDCFDKASDKVKTIVKDVAVVRCNTSHQKVVAAAVKTHSLGIESVCPKFAKSFKVNTACLEGMTQRGLLQSMHRLRKDNVLSSEDHAIVDESTTCGTYVKQLGASPVTEPPLHPAEVLAAYAEYVLAPVTKMASFQKKAVKPPPSEGGGGDQAQEKSEDETPVLTAKAPEPAIVSALQELYKSSFSNLKTHDSLKISVCLDLQPRFESQPCRDYRPLSGSHVAVLVLESLLRMVDYKMDNIRLVGFKDAKVRPIVRLKTHNCGV
;
A
#
# COMPACT_ATOMS: atom_id res chain seq x y z
N MET A 1 14.96 14.11 44.23
CA MET A 1 16.07 13.13 44.35
C MET A 1 16.63 12.93 42.95
N PHE A 2 17.83 13.46 42.69
CA PHE A 2 18.49 13.43 41.38
C PHE A 2 18.93 11.99 41.06
N TYR A 3 18.58 11.48 39.88
CA TYR A 3 19.25 10.31 39.31
C TYR A 3 20.14 10.78 38.17
N HIS A 4 21.43 10.86 38.49
CA HIS A 4 22.53 11.00 37.54
C HIS A 4 22.75 9.70 36.75
N ASP A 5 23.26 9.90 35.54
CA ASP A 5 23.72 8.93 34.56
C ASP A 5 24.50 7.74 35.13
N ASN A 6 24.20 6.52 34.65
CA ASN A 6 25.19 5.49 34.31
C ASN A 6 24.59 4.19 33.74
N VAL A 7 23.52 4.25 32.95
CA VAL A 7 23.17 3.12 32.08
C VAL A 7 23.80 3.37 30.72
N LYS A 8 25.02 2.84 30.54
CA LYS A 8 25.59 2.59 29.20
C LYS A 8 24.63 1.64 28.48
N THR A 9 23.64 2.20 27.80
CA THR A 9 22.87 1.48 26.80
C THR A 9 23.89 1.05 25.74
N PRO A 10 24.02 -0.26 25.45
CA PRO A 10 24.89 -0.68 24.37
C PRO A 10 24.42 0.03 23.09
N PRO A 11 25.32 0.50 22.21
CA PRO A 11 24.91 1.00 20.91
C PRO A 11 24.15 -0.13 20.23
N VAL A 12 22.83 0.03 20.11
CA VAL A 12 22.04 -0.86 19.26
C VAL A 12 22.47 -0.52 17.85
N ASN A 13 23.48 -1.25 17.36
CA ASN A 13 23.92 -1.22 15.99
C ASN A 13 22.80 -1.82 15.14
N PHE A 14 21.83 -0.97 14.78
CA PHE A 14 20.85 -1.29 13.75
C PHE A 14 21.57 -1.27 12.41
N TYR A 15 22.16 -2.40 12.02
CA TYR A 15 22.52 -2.64 10.63
C TYR A 15 21.23 -2.82 9.84
N TYR A 16 20.58 -1.72 9.47
CA TYR A 16 19.65 -1.71 8.34
C TYR A 16 20.49 -1.90 7.09
N LYS A 17 20.83 -3.15 6.78
CA LYS A 17 21.29 -3.52 5.46
C LYS A 17 20.04 -3.45 4.58
N PHE A 18 19.77 -2.26 4.06
CA PHE A 18 19.09 -2.19 2.77
C PHE A 18 19.81 -3.22 1.90
N SER A 19 19.04 -4.07 1.23
CA SER A 19 19.43 -4.42 -0.12
C SER A 19 19.47 -3.11 -0.91
N THR A 20 20.52 -2.33 -0.67
CA THR A 20 21.31 -1.74 -1.73
C THR A 20 21.89 -2.93 -2.47
N THR A 21 21.03 -3.68 -3.18
CA THR A 21 21.46 -4.08 -4.50
C THR A 21 22.01 -2.78 -5.08
N LYS A 22 23.26 -2.82 -5.51
CA LYS A 22 23.99 -1.70 -6.11
C LYS A 22 23.33 -1.23 -7.42
N ASP A 23 22.03 -1.41 -7.56
CA ASP A 23 21.16 -0.95 -8.61
C ASP A 23 20.69 0.44 -8.20
N ARG A 24 21.49 1.42 -8.61
CA ARG A 24 21.12 2.80 -8.92
C ARG A 24 19.71 3.18 -8.45
N LYS A 25 19.60 4.01 -7.40
CA LYS A 25 18.38 4.80 -7.16
C LYS A 25 17.95 5.39 -8.51
N ALA A 26 16.69 5.19 -8.89
CA ALA A 26 16.21 5.61 -10.20
C ALA A 26 16.51 7.11 -10.39
N PRO A 27 17.04 7.56 -11.55
CA PRO A 27 17.42 8.95 -11.79
C PRO A 27 16.35 9.99 -11.41
N ALA A 28 15.07 9.61 -11.51
CA ALA A 28 13.94 10.45 -11.14
C ALA A 28 13.83 10.72 -9.62
N GLU A 29 14.08 9.74 -8.77
CA GLU A 29 14.05 9.95 -7.31
C GLU A 29 15.18 10.89 -6.88
N MET A 30 16.38 10.70 -7.44
CA MET A 30 17.52 11.60 -7.25
C MET A 30 17.25 13.02 -7.75
N ALA A 31 16.47 13.19 -8.83
CA ALA A 31 16.06 14.51 -9.30
C ALA A 31 15.08 15.20 -8.32
N ILE A 32 14.14 14.44 -7.75
CA ILE A 32 13.22 14.96 -6.72
C ILE A 32 14.02 15.42 -5.49
N PHE A 33 15.00 14.63 -5.06
CA PHE A 33 15.89 15.00 -3.96
C PHE A 33 16.61 16.33 -4.20
N ASN A 34 17.28 16.46 -5.34
CA ASN A 34 18.02 17.65 -5.67
C ASN A 34 17.10 18.87 -5.75
N CYS A 35 15.87 18.70 -6.24
CA CYS A 35 14.87 19.76 -6.30
C CYS A 35 14.43 20.21 -4.90
N VAL A 36 14.10 19.28 -4.00
CA VAL A 36 13.71 19.61 -2.62
C VAL A 36 14.88 20.28 -1.87
N ASP A 37 16.10 19.75 -2.00
CA ASP A 37 17.30 20.34 -1.41
C ASP A 37 17.51 21.78 -1.89
N GLN A 38 17.36 22.03 -3.19
CA GLN A 38 17.46 23.38 -3.78
C GLN A 38 16.36 24.31 -3.29
N LEU A 39 15.11 23.85 -3.24
CA LEU A 39 13.99 24.68 -2.78
C LEU A 39 14.14 25.07 -1.31
N VAL A 40 14.59 24.15 -0.45
CA VAL A 40 14.87 24.46 0.95
C VAL A 40 16.08 25.39 1.08
N ALA A 41 17.15 25.17 0.30
CA ALA A 41 18.32 26.06 0.28
C ALA A 41 17.99 27.49 -0.21
N GLN A 42 16.96 27.64 -1.05
CA GLN A 42 16.42 28.92 -1.52
C GLN A 42 15.39 29.55 -0.56
N ASP A 43 15.21 29.02 0.65
CA ASP A 43 14.19 29.41 1.62
C ASP A 43 12.74 29.35 1.09
N LYS A 44 12.47 28.51 0.08
CA LYS A 44 11.13 28.28 -0.49
C LYS A 44 10.36 27.19 0.27
N LYS A 45 10.63 27.03 1.57
CA LYS A 45 10.06 25.98 2.41
C LYS A 45 8.54 26.10 2.53
N ASP A 46 8.01 27.33 2.64
CA ASP A 46 6.57 27.57 2.69
C ASP A 46 5.91 27.26 1.34
N THR A 47 6.57 27.55 0.22
CA THR A 47 6.08 27.15 -1.10
C THR A 47 5.88 25.64 -1.20
N ILE A 48 6.83 24.84 -0.68
CA ILE A 48 6.68 23.37 -0.65
C ILE A 48 5.41 22.98 0.12
N LEU A 49 5.19 23.54 1.32
CA LEU A 49 4.02 23.21 2.13
C LEU A 49 2.71 23.68 1.52
N THR A 50 2.67 24.89 0.94
CA THR A 50 1.50 25.40 0.23
C THR A 50 1.19 24.55 -1.00
N THR A 51 2.19 24.12 -1.77
CA THR A 51 1.98 23.22 -2.91
C THR A 51 1.47 21.86 -2.45
N ILE A 52 2.06 21.24 -1.43
CA ILE A 52 1.57 19.96 -0.89
C ILE A 52 0.14 20.11 -0.37
N THR A 53 -0.14 21.17 0.37
CA THR A 53 -1.49 21.45 0.91
C THR A 53 -2.49 21.63 -0.21
N SER A 54 -2.17 22.43 -1.24
CA SER A 54 -3.00 22.60 -2.43
C SER A 54 -3.21 21.28 -3.18
N VAL A 55 -2.18 20.43 -3.30
CA VAL A 55 -2.32 19.09 -3.88
C VAL A 55 -3.28 18.26 -3.04
N LEU A 56 -3.18 18.28 -1.71
CA LEU A 56 -4.07 17.54 -0.81
C LEU A 56 -5.50 18.11 -0.75
N ASP A 57 -5.70 19.40 -1.00
CA ASP A 57 -6.99 20.10 -0.97
C ASP A 57 -7.74 20.01 -2.32
N ASN A 58 -7.02 20.21 -3.42
CA ASN A 58 -7.59 20.41 -4.75
C ASN A 58 -7.44 19.22 -5.68
N SER A 59 -6.54 18.28 -5.38
CA SER A 59 -6.42 17.08 -6.21
C SER A 59 -7.48 16.08 -5.79
N ASN A 60 -7.98 15.34 -6.78
CA ASN A 60 -8.65 14.08 -6.49
C ASN A 60 -7.66 13.23 -5.66
N PRO A 61 -7.99 12.84 -4.41
CA PRO A 61 -7.06 12.13 -3.50
C PRO A 61 -6.39 10.90 -4.12
N LEU A 62 -7.01 10.37 -5.17
CA LEU A 62 -6.59 9.24 -5.99
C LEU A 62 -5.36 9.49 -6.85
N LEU A 63 -5.14 10.75 -7.26
CA LEU A 63 -4.00 11.15 -8.08
C LEU A 63 -2.75 11.45 -7.25
N ILE A 64 -2.91 11.47 -5.93
CA ILE A 64 -1.84 11.83 -5.01
C ILE A 64 -1.00 10.58 -4.74
N ASN A 65 0.21 10.56 -5.28
CA ASN A 65 1.22 9.61 -4.85
C ASN A 65 1.69 9.99 -3.43
N TYR A 66 1.01 9.43 -2.43
CA TYR A 66 1.28 9.70 -1.02
C TYR A 66 2.68 9.25 -0.56
N ASP A 67 3.29 8.29 -1.27
CA ASP A 67 4.69 7.92 -1.05
C ASP A 67 5.58 9.15 -1.29
N ILE A 68 5.47 9.79 -2.46
CA ILE A 68 6.23 11.01 -2.78
C ILE A 68 5.93 12.13 -1.80
N VAL A 69 4.66 12.34 -1.42
CA VAL A 69 4.30 13.39 -0.45
C VAL A 69 4.99 13.15 0.90
N LEU A 70 4.88 11.95 1.46
CA LEU A 70 5.51 11.62 2.74
C LEU A 70 7.03 11.66 2.66
N TYR A 71 7.59 11.29 1.50
CA TYR A 71 9.01 11.40 1.23
C TYR A 71 9.51 12.84 1.31
N VAL A 72 8.85 13.76 0.60
CA VAL A 72 9.18 15.18 0.58
C VAL A 72 9.05 15.78 1.98
N LEU A 73 7.96 15.47 2.71
CA LEU A 73 7.76 15.96 4.08
C LEU A 73 8.86 15.47 5.04
N ALA A 74 9.23 14.18 4.98
CA ALA A 74 10.32 13.64 5.81
C ALA A 74 11.67 14.28 5.45
N LYS A 75 11.91 14.57 4.17
CA LYS A 75 13.11 15.25 3.69
C LYS A 75 13.19 16.70 4.18
N CYS A 76 12.08 17.43 4.17
CA CYS A 76 11.98 18.78 4.73
C CYS A 76 12.35 18.80 6.22
N LEU A 77 11.89 17.83 7.02
CA LEU A 77 12.27 17.73 8.44
C LEU A 77 13.77 17.49 8.63
N GLN A 78 14.37 16.62 7.81
CA GLN A 78 15.80 16.33 7.86
C GLN A 78 16.63 17.59 7.56
N LEU A 79 16.30 18.32 6.50
CA LEU A 79 17.05 19.51 6.09
C LEU A 79 16.99 20.62 7.14
N VAL A 80 15.81 20.87 7.71
CA VAL A 80 15.62 21.89 8.76
C VAL A 80 16.26 21.48 10.09
N GLN A 81 16.59 20.20 10.30
CA GLN A 81 17.41 19.75 11.43
C GLN A 81 18.91 19.88 11.20
N GLN A 82 19.35 19.81 9.94
CA GLN A 82 20.76 19.79 9.54
C GLN A 82 21.29 21.12 9.06
N ASP A 83 20.54 22.21 9.17
CA ASP A 83 21.01 23.54 8.80
C ASP A 83 21.59 24.29 10.02
N PRO A 84 22.89 24.11 10.37
CA PRO A 84 23.56 24.90 11.40
C PRO A 84 23.83 26.34 10.93
N LYS A 85 23.57 26.67 9.66
CA LYS A 85 23.76 27.99 9.06
C LYS A 85 22.46 28.76 8.85
N ALA A 86 21.31 28.17 9.19
CA ALA A 86 20.03 28.83 9.15
C ALA A 86 20.08 30.05 10.09
N LYS A 87 20.28 31.23 9.52
CA LYS A 87 20.04 32.53 10.19
C LYS A 87 18.55 32.75 10.49
N LEU A 88 17.75 31.70 10.48
CA LEU A 88 16.33 31.76 10.73
C LEU A 88 16.10 31.80 12.25
N PRO A 89 15.19 32.66 12.73
CA PRO A 89 14.75 32.62 14.11
C PRO A 89 14.30 31.21 14.49
N SER A 90 14.63 30.79 15.72
CA SER A 90 14.25 29.47 16.25
C SER A 90 12.74 29.22 16.19
N THR A 91 11.93 30.27 16.30
CA THR A 91 10.46 30.24 16.19
C THR A 91 9.99 29.78 14.81
N THR A 92 10.53 30.33 13.73
CA THR A 92 10.17 29.97 12.34
C THR A 92 10.49 28.51 12.03
N ILE A 93 11.61 28.00 12.57
CA ILE A 93 12.00 26.59 12.44
C ILE A 93 11.03 25.67 13.18
N ILE A 94 10.59 26.06 14.39
CA ILE A 94 9.64 25.30 15.18
C ILE A 94 8.27 25.26 14.48
N GLU A 95 7.75 26.40 14.03
CA GLU A 95 6.47 26.48 13.32
C GLU A 95 6.47 25.62 12.04
N PHE A 96 7.53 25.70 11.25
CA PHE A 96 7.66 24.90 10.04
C PHE A 96 7.66 23.39 10.36
N ARG A 97 8.43 22.96 11.36
CA ARG A 97 8.47 21.55 11.79
C ARG A 97 7.08 21.08 12.25
N THR A 98 6.37 21.88 13.03
CA THR A 98 5.02 21.58 13.48
C THR A 98 4.09 21.38 12.29
N LYS A 99 4.07 22.31 11.32
CA LYS A 99 3.23 22.19 10.11
C LYS A 99 3.54 20.95 9.28
N VAL A 100 4.83 20.62 9.09
CA VAL A 100 5.22 19.40 8.35
C VAL A 100 4.73 18.14 9.08
N LEU A 101 4.89 18.10 10.40
CA LEU A 101 4.46 16.99 11.23
C LEU A 101 2.94 16.83 11.24
N GLU A 102 2.17 17.91 11.33
CA GLU A 102 0.71 17.89 11.23
C GLU A 102 0.26 17.39 9.85
N LEU A 103 0.85 17.89 8.76
CA LEU A 103 0.53 17.42 7.41
C LEU A 103 0.84 15.93 7.24
N ALA A 104 2.03 15.48 7.66
CA ALA A 104 2.43 14.09 7.47
C ALA A 104 1.63 13.12 8.35
N VAL A 105 1.54 13.42 9.65
CA VAL A 105 1.00 12.50 10.66
C VAL A 105 -0.52 12.59 10.74
N ASP A 106 -1.06 13.80 10.86
CA ASP A 106 -2.49 13.99 11.13
C ASP A 106 -3.29 13.93 9.82
N ARG A 107 -2.77 14.53 8.74
CA ARG A 107 -3.50 14.63 7.47
C ARG A 107 -3.26 13.47 6.51
N VAL A 108 -2.00 13.13 6.22
CA VAL A 108 -1.68 12.09 5.21
C VAL A 108 -1.74 10.68 5.80
N ALA A 109 -1.10 10.46 6.95
CA ALA A 109 -1.07 9.18 7.65
C ALA A 109 -2.24 9.00 8.64
N GLY A 110 -3.10 10.01 8.81
CA GLY A 110 -4.08 10.10 9.88
C GLY A 110 -4.83 8.80 10.15
N GLN A 111 -5.46 8.21 9.14
CA GLN A 111 -6.21 6.95 9.26
C GLN A 111 -5.56 5.76 8.56
N ASN A 112 -4.27 5.82 8.25
CA ASN A 112 -3.59 4.77 7.50
C ASN A 112 -2.27 4.38 8.18
N SER A 113 -2.25 3.17 8.75
CA SER A 113 -1.12 2.62 9.49
C SER A 113 0.12 2.38 8.60
N GLU A 114 -0.07 1.97 7.34
CA GLU A 114 1.02 1.80 6.39
C GLU A 114 1.70 3.14 6.09
N ARG A 115 0.93 4.18 5.78
CA ARG A 115 1.43 5.54 5.53
C ARG A 115 2.17 6.10 6.76
N PHE A 116 1.67 5.83 7.96
CA PHE A 116 2.34 6.21 9.19
C PHE A 116 3.72 5.54 9.31
N LEU A 117 3.80 4.21 9.13
CA LEU A 117 5.06 3.48 9.18
C LEU A 117 6.01 3.92 8.06
N MET A 118 5.50 4.17 6.85
CA MET A 118 6.27 4.67 5.71
C MET A 118 6.91 6.02 6.01
N PHE A 119 6.16 6.96 6.59
CA PHE A 119 6.70 8.26 7.00
C PHE A 119 7.82 8.12 8.05
N VAL A 120 7.60 7.31 9.09
CA VAL A 120 8.62 7.08 10.13
C VAL A 120 9.87 6.42 9.54
N LEU A 121 9.68 5.47 8.61
CA LEU A 121 10.76 4.82 7.89
C LEU A 121 11.58 5.83 7.07
N TYR A 122 10.94 6.77 6.36
CA TYR A 122 11.65 7.82 5.63
C TYR A 122 12.45 8.74 6.54
N MET A 123 11.90 9.14 7.68
CA MET A 123 12.67 9.92 8.65
C MET A 123 13.90 9.16 9.16
N LEU A 124 13.75 7.88 9.48
CA LEU A 124 14.87 7.02 9.90
C LEU A 124 15.93 6.86 8.80
N ASN A 125 15.51 6.70 7.55
CA ASN A 125 16.39 6.52 6.40
C ASN A 125 17.20 7.78 6.08
N PHE A 126 16.60 8.97 6.20
CA PHE A 126 17.33 10.21 5.97
C PHE A 126 18.25 10.56 7.13
N SER A 127 17.81 10.33 8.38
CA SER A 127 18.63 10.55 9.56
C SER A 127 18.02 9.86 10.78
N PRO A 128 18.69 8.87 11.40
CA PRO A 128 18.23 8.27 12.65
C PRO A 128 18.05 9.28 13.79
N LYS A 129 18.74 10.43 13.71
CA LYS A 129 18.60 11.52 14.69
C LYS A 129 17.28 12.28 14.54
N SER A 130 16.54 12.11 13.44
CA SER A 130 15.33 12.88 13.16
C SER A 130 14.17 12.57 14.09
N LEU A 131 14.19 11.40 14.75
CA LEU A 131 13.23 11.02 15.80
C LEU A 131 13.59 11.54 17.19
N ARG A 132 14.79 12.09 17.41
CA ARG A 132 15.24 12.51 18.75
C ARG A 132 14.50 13.73 19.32
N PRO A 133 14.13 14.75 18.53
CA PRO A 133 13.46 15.93 19.09
C PRO A 133 12.13 15.58 19.75
N ASP A 134 11.89 16.15 20.94
CA ASP A 134 10.68 15.87 21.72
C ASP A 134 9.40 16.21 20.97
N ALA A 135 9.39 17.28 20.18
CA ALA A 135 8.23 17.65 19.35
C ALA A 135 7.88 16.55 18.34
N VAL A 136 8.87 15.93 17.70
CA VAL A 136 8.66 14.82 16.75
C VAL A 136 8.12 13.61 17.49
N ARG A 137 8.73 13.24 18.64
CA ARG A 137 8.25 12.12 19.45
C ARG A 137 6.81 12.33 19.91
N LYS A 138 6.49 13.50 20.45
CA LYS A 138 5.14 13.87 20.89
C LYS A 138 4.11 13.80 19.76
N GLN A 139 4.45 14.27 18.56
CA GLN A 139 3.53 14.14 17.42
C GLN A 139 3.30 12.67 17.04
N LEU A 140 4.35 11.86 16.98
CA LEU A 140 4.18 10.43 16.67
C LEU A 140 3.39 9.69 17.76
N GLN A 141 3.58 10.06 19.03
CA GLN A 141 2.76 9.58 20.14
C GLN A 141 1.29 10.01 19.97
N LYS A 142 1.04 11.25 19.53
CA LYS A 142 -0.31 11.78 19.24
C LYS A 142 -1.05 10.92 18.21
N TRP A 143 -0.37 10.36 17.21
CA TRP A 143 -1.02 9.45 16.24
C TRP A 143 -1.63 8.22 16.92
N TYR A 144 -0.89 7.59 17.84
CA TYR A 144 -1.43 6.47 18.60
C TYR A 144 -2.54 6.94 19.53
N MET A 145 -2.36 8.07 20.19
CA MET A 145 -3.29 8.59 21.20
C MET A 145 -4.60 9.12 20.63
N GLY A 146 -4.58 9.71 19.44
CA GLY A 146 -5.76 10.28 18.78
C GLY A 146 -6.73 9.26 18.19
N LYS A 147 -6.53 7.96 18.45
CA LYS A 147 -7.41 6.88 18.01
C LYS A 147 -8.14 6.25 19.18
N GLU A 148 -9.38 5.86 18.97
CA GLU A 148 -10.07 4.98 19.91
C GLU A 148 -9.36 3.63 20.02
N SER A 149 -9.43 3.01 21.20
CA SER A 149 -8.63 1.82 21.53
C SER A 149 -8.95 0.62 20.64
N ASP A 150 -10.23 0.43 20.32
CA ASP A 150 -10.72 -0.59 19.39
C ASP A 150 -10.25 -0.34 17.95
N GLN A 151 -10.40 0.90 17.47
CA GLN A 151 -9.96 1.31 16.14
C GLN A 151 -8.44 1.18 15.98
N LEU A 152 -7.68 1.52 17.02
CA LEU A 152 -6.22 1.41 17.00
C LEU A 152 -5.77 -0.04 16.82
N VAL A 153 -6.40 -0.98 17.51
CA VAL A 153 -6.09 -2.41 17.38
C VAL A 153 -6.34 -2.89 15.95
N VAL A 154 -7.51 -2.59 15.38
CA VAL A 154 -7.87 -3.00 14.02
C VAL A 154 -6.94 -2.33 13.00
N LEU A 155 -6.65 -1.04 13.16
CA LEU A 155 -5.80 -0.29 12.24
C LEU A 155 -4.37 -0.83 12.20
N VAL A 156 -3.78 -1.15 13.35
CA VAL A 156 -2.45 -1.77 13.42
C VAL A 156 -2.48 -3.23 12.96
N ALA A 157 -3.61 -3.94 13.12
CA ALA A 157 -3.74 -5.29 12.59
C ALA A 157 -3.69 -5.33 11.05
N LYS A 158 -4.26 -4.31 10.38
CA LYS A 158 -4.21 -4.14 8.92
C LYS A 158 -2.78 -3.96 8.40
N CYS A 159 -1.94 -3.17 9.06
CA CYS A 159 -0.52 -3.04 8.67
C CYS A 159 0.42 -3.01 9.89
N SER A 160 0.73 -4.19 10.45
CA SER A 160 1.58 -4.25 11.64
C SER A 160 3.06 -3.98 11.38
N VAL A 161 3.50 -4.20 10.13
CA VAL A 161 4.89 -4.10 9.70
C VAL A 161 4.92 -3.57 8.27
N TYR A 162 5.74 -2.56 8.03
CA TYR A 162 6.02 -2.02 6.69
C TYR A 162 7.52 -2.02 6.45
N GLN A 163 7.97 -2.73 5.41
CA GLN A 163 9.40 -2.86 5.03
C GLN A 163 10.33 -3.16 6.23
N GLY A 164 9.91 -4.02 7.15
CA GLY A 164 10.67 -4.42 8.34
C GLY A 164 10.53 -3.49 9.55
N LEU A 165 9.89 -2.32 9.42
CA LEU A 165 9.55 -1.46 10.56
C LEU A 165 8.18 -1.85 11.12
N SER A 166 8.11 -2.23 12.40
CA SER A 166 6.84 -2.53 13.08
C SER A 166 6.39 -1.40 13.99
N HIS A 167 5.08 -1.34 14.29
CA HIS A 167 4.57 -0.42 15.31
C HIS A 167 5.22 -0.64 16.70
N ALA A 168 5.61 -1.87 17.04
CA ALA A 168 6.34 -2.15 18.27
C ALA A 168 7.74 -1.50 18.28
N ASN A 169 8.41 -1.41 17.12
CA ASN A 169 9.67 -0.68 17.00
C ASN A 169 9.45 0.82 17.17
N VAL A 170 8.40 1.37 16.55
CA VAL A 170 8.08 2.81 16.66
C VAL A 170 7.79 3.21 18.10
N LEU A 171 6.97 2.46 18.84
CA LEU A 171 6.67 2.73 20.25
C LEU A 171 7.94 2.79 21.13
N LYS A 172 8.93 1.92 20.84
CA LYS A 172 10.23 1.94 21.52
C LYS A 172 11.06 3.18 21.15
N LEU A 173 11.07 3.55 19.87
CA LEU A 173 11.85 4.69 19.36
C LEU A 173 11.32 6.04 19.89
N ILE A 174 10.01 6.16 20.07
CA ILE A 174 9.38 7.40 20.55
C ILE A 174 9.29 7.47 22.08
N HIS A 175 9.85 6.50 22.80
CA HIS A 175 9.79 6.38 24.27
C HIS A 175 8.36 6.56 24.79
N PHE A 176 7.42 5.80 24.22
CA PHE A 176 6.01 5.92 24.58
C PHE A 176 5.77 5.49 26.04
N ASP A 177 5.10 6.34 26.82
CA ASP A 177 4.68 6.04 28.19
C ASP A 177 3.22 5.54 28.22
N VAL A 178 3.04 4.29 28.67
CA VAL A 178 1.75 3.60 28.72
C VAL A 178 1.07 3.75 30.09
N PHE A 179 1.77 4.17 31.14
CA PHE A 179 1.31 4.05 32.53
C PHE A 179 0.10 4.92 32.87
N HIS A 180 -0.05 6.06 32.20
CA HIS A 180 -1.10 7.05 32.50
C HIS A 180 -2.34 6.94 31.59
N GLN A 181 -2.46 5.86 30.82
CA GLN A 181 -3.55 5.67 29.88
C GLN A 181 -4.76 4.94 30.48
N SER A 182 -5.93 5.09 29.85
CA SER A 182 -7.12 4.32 30.23
C SER A 182 -6.86 2.81 30.09
N PRO A 183 -7.55 1.95 30.86
CA PRO A 183 -7.41 0.49 30.78
C PRO A 183 -7.49 -0.05 29.34
N ASP A 184 -8.47 0.41 28.56
CA ASP A 184 -8.67 0.05 27.15
C ASP A 184 -7.46 0.40 26.29
N LYS A 185 -6.94 1.62 26.48
CA LYS A 185 -5.82 2.14 25.70
C LYS A 185 -4.52 1.42 26.04
N LYS A 186 -4.29 1.14 27.33
CA LYS A 186 -3.16 0.33 27.79
C LYS A 186 -3.19 -1.06 27.17
N LEU A 187 -4.34 -1.73 27.20
CA LEU A 187 -4.49 -3.08 26.64
C LEU A 187 -4.19 -3.10 25.14
N ALA A 188 -4.71 -2.12 24.38
CA ALA A 188 -4.41 -1.96 22.96
C ALA A 188 -2.91 -1.76 22.71
N LEU A 189 -2.25 -0.86 23.45
CA LEU A 189 -0.83 -0.57 23.30
C LEU A 189 0.06 -1.75 23.71
N TYR A 190 -0.30 -2.50 24.75
CA TYR A 190 0.39 -3.74 25.12
C TYR A 190 0.27 -4.80 24.03
N ALA A 191 -0.91 -4.95 23.43
CA ALA A 191 -1.10 -5.88 22.32
C ALA A 191 -0.22 -5.51 21.11
N ILE A 192 -0.03 -4.21 20.84
CA ILE A 192 0.85 -3.71 19.78
C ILE A 192 2.33 -3.90 20.13
N ALA A 193 2.73 -3.57 21.36
CA ALA A 193 4.13 -3.56 21.78
C ALA A 193 4.72 -4.97 22.01
N PHE A 194 3.93 -5.87 22.56
CA PHE A 194 4.36 -7.22 22.95
C PHE A 194 3.80 -8.32 22.03
N GLY A 195 2.74 -8.01 21.28
CA GLY A 195 2.11 -8.91 20.31
C GLY A 195 0.73 -9.40 20.75
N PHE A 196 -0.21 -9.43 19.79
CA PHE A 196 -1.60 -9.83 20.01
C PHE A 196 -1.75 -11.24 20.59
N ALA A 197 -0.98 -12.21 20.08
CA ALA A 197 -1.00 -13.60 20.56
C ALA A 197 -0.68 -13.70 22.06
N TYR A 198 0.34 -12.95 22.49
CA TYR A 198 0.82 -12.93 23.85
C TYR A 198 -0.22 -12.34 24.82
N VAL A 199 -0.76 -11.18 24.47
CA VAL A 199 -1.79 -10.50 25.28
C VAL A 199 -3.09 -11.30 25.31
N SER A 200 -3.51 -11.86 24.17
CA SER A 200 -4.69 -12.73 24.11
C SER A 200 -4.54 -13.97 24.99
N HIS A 201 -3.37 -14.60 25.05
CA HIS A 201 -3.15 -15.74 25.92
C HIS A 201 -3.35 -15.36 27.39
N ARG A 202 -2.85 -14.19 27.83
CA ARG A 202 -3.09 -13.68 29.19
C ARG A 202 -4.57 -13.45 29.45
N LEU A 203 -5.30 -12.86 28.51
CA LEU A 203 -6.74 -12.61 28.63
C LEU A 203 -7.59 -13.88 28.70
N ILE A 204 -7.08 -15.02 28.20
CA ILE A 204 -7.81 -16.31 28.17
C ILE A 204 -7.42 -17.17 29.37
N SER A 205 -6.12 -17.35 29.60
CA SER A 205 -5.60 -18.30 30.59
C SER A 205 -5.38 -17.70 31.97
N GLY A 206 -5.49 -16.37 32.10
CA GLY A 206 -5.05 -15.67 33.30
C GLY A 206 -3.55 -15.87 33.56
N LYS A 207 -2.73 -16.28 32.59
CA LYS A 207 -1.29 -16.46 32.72
C LYS A 207 -0.57 -15.93 31.48
N PHE A 208 0.60 -15.34 31.70
CA PHE A 208 1.47 -14.95 30.60
C PHE A 208 2.18 -16.17 30.03
N LEU A 209 2.42 -16.18 28.72
CA LEU A 209 3.32 -17.16 28.11
C LEU A 209 4.72 -16.95 28.70
N ALA A 210 5.42 -18.04 29.00
CA ALA A 210 6.80 -17.99 29.47
C ALA A 210 7.68 -17.40 28.37
N THR A 211 7.82 -16.07 28.36
CA THR A 211 8.66 -15.34 27.41
C THR A 211 9.59 -14.41 28.19
N PRO A 212 10.90 -14.40 27.87
CA PRO A 212 11.91 -13.78 28.73
C PRO A 212 11.98 -12.24 28.65
N ARG A 213 10.94 -11.56 28.16
CA ARG A 213 11.02 -10.13 27.77
C ARG A 213 9.86 -9.26 28.23
N VAL A 214 8.97 -9.74 29.10
CA VAL A 214 7.85 -8.92 29.57
C VAL A 214 8.21 -8.23 30.86
N PRO A 215 8.15 -6.89 30.90
CA PRO A 215 8.46 -6.16 32.11
C PRO A 215 7.53 -6.57 33.27
N PRO A 216 8.04 -6.72 34.50
CA PRO A 216 7.22 -7.12 35.66
C PRO A 216 5.99 -6.24 35.87
N PHE A 217 6.08 -4.94 35.57
CA PHE A 217 4.98 -3.99 35.71
C PHE A 217 3.78 -4.28 34.81
N VAL A 218 3.97 -4.92 33.66
CA VAL A 218 2.88 -5.32 32.76
C VAL A 218 2.08 -6.46 33.39
N THR A 219 2.72 -7.29 34.22
CA THR A 219 2.10 -8.50 34.74
C THR A 219 1.15 -8.26 35.91
N SER A 220 1.28 -7.11 36.57
CA SER A 220 0.45 -6.64 37.69
C SER A 220 -0.52 -5.52 37.29
N ASP A 221 -0.59 -5.17 36.01
CA ASP A 221 -1.38 -4.04 35.52
C ASP A 221 -2.87 -4.38 35.50
N ASP A 222 -3.70 -3.49 36.04
CA ASP A 222 -5.14 -3.67 36.18
C ASP A 222 -5.89 -3.52 34.85
N CYS A 223 -5.22 -3.09 33.78
CA CYS A 223 -5.82 -2.98 32.45
C CYS A 223 -6.39 -4.30 31.91
N PHE A 224 -5.82 -5.46 32.26
CA PHE A 224 -6.33 -6.77 31.81
C PHE A 224 -7.71 -7.10 32.38
N ASP A 225 -8.00 -6.61 33.59
CA ASP A 225 -9.28 -6.84 34.26
C ASP A 225 -10.27 -5.71 33.97
N LYS A 226 -9.79 -4.46 33.99
CA LYS A 226 -10.63 -3.25 33.87
C LYS A 226 -10.93 -2.80 32.44
N ALA A 227 -10.22 -3.32 31.43
CA ALA A 227 -10.56 -2.99 30.05
C ALA A 227 -11.96 -3.50 29.66
N SER A 228 -12.62 -2.80 28.76
CA SER A 228 -13.92 -3.15 28.22
C SER A 228 -13.89 -4.49 27.49
N ASP A 229 -15.01 -5.22 27.54
CA ASP A 229 -15.15 -6.49 26.83
C ASP A 229 -15.02 -6.32 25.32
N LYS A 230 -15.40 -5.15 24.80
CA LYS A 230 -15.21 -4.78 23.40
C LYS A 230 -13.73 -4.86 23.00
N VAL A 231 -12.85 -4.14 23.70
CA VAL A 231 -11.41 -4.12 23.36
C VAL A 231 -10.78 -5.49 23.61
N LYS A 232 -11.13 -6.18 24.69
CA LYS A 232 -10.67 -7.54 24.97
C LYS A 232 -11.03 -8.51 23.85
N THR A 233 -12.26 -8.44 23.34
CA THR A 233 -12.74 -9.30 22.26
C THR A 233 -11.98 -9.01 20.97
N ILE A 234 -11.81 -7.74 20.60
CA ILE A 234 -11.06 -7.36 19.38
C ILE A 234 -9.61 -7.84 19.46
N VAL A 235 -8.94 -7.69 20.61
CA VAL A 235 -7.56 -8.19 20.79
C VAL A 235 -7.48 -9.70 20.62
N LYS A 236 -8.46 -10.45 21.15
CA LYS A 236 -8.55 -11.91 21.00
C LYS A 236 -8.78 -12.31 19.54
N ASP A 237 -9.71 -11.64 18.86
CA ASP A 237 -10.05 -11.92 17.47
C ASP A 237 -8.88 -11.62 16.53
N VAL A 238 -8.20 -10.47 16.71
CA VAL A 238 -6.98 -10.15 15.97
C VAL A 238 -5.88 -11.18 16.23
N ALA A 239 -5.74 -11.67 17.46
CA ALA A 239 -4.80 -12.74 17.76
C ALA A 239 -5.14 -14.03 17.01
N VAL A 240 -6.42 -14.44 16.98
CA VAL A 240 -6.91 -15.61 16.23
C VAL A 240 -6.58 -15.50 14.75
N VAL A 241 -6.79 -14.34 14.13
CA VAL A 241 -6.52 -14.12 12.71
C VAL A 241 -5.02 -14.25 12.38
N ARG A 242 -4.16 -13.89 13.34
CA ARG A 242 -2.70 -13.83 13.16
C ARG A 242 -1.95 -15.07 13.64
N CYS A 243 -2.57 -15.93 14.45
CA CYS A 243 -1.95 -17.14 15.00
C CYS A 243 -2.20 -18.37 14.11
N ASN A 244 -1.31 -19.35 14.19
CA ASN A 244 -1.40 -20.59 13.39
C ASN A 244 -2.26 -21.70 14.05
N THR A 245 -2.79 -21.46 15.25
CA THR A 245 -3.44 -22.45 16.12
C THR A 245 -4.95 -22.54 15.97
N SER A 246 -5.57 -21.59 15.27
CA SER A 246 -7.04 -21.49 15.20
C SER A 246 -7.65 -22.29 14.04
N HIS A 247 -8.94 -22.62 14.15
CA HIS A 247 -9.68 -23.27 13.07
C HIS A 247 -10.12 -22.24 12.02
N GLN A 248 -10.05 -22.58 10.72
CA GLN A 248 -10.37 -21.65 9.61
C GLN A 248 -11.76 -21.00 9.71
N LYS A 249 -12.75 -21.68 10.31
CA LYS A 249 -14.08 -21.13 10.56
C LYS A 249 -14.06 -19.93 11.53
N VAL A 250 -13.24 -20.00 12.58
CA VAL A 250 -13.12 -18.93 13.59
C VAL A 250 -12.34 -17.75 13.02
N VAL A 251 -11.28 -18.03 12.25
CA VAL A 251 -10.51 -17.00 11.54
C VAL A 251 -11.41 -16.23 10.58
N ALA A 252 -12.21 -16.92 9.76
CA ALA A 252 -13.14 -16.27 8.83
C ALA A 252 -14.19 -15.39 9.54
N ALA A 253 -14.72 -15.85 10.69
CA ALA A 253 -15.66 -15.05 11.47
C ALA A 253 -15.01 -13.76 12.01
N ALA A 254 -13.81 -13.87 12.59
CA ALA A 254 -13.05 -12.72 13.10
C ALA A 254 -12.67 -11.73 11.99
N VAL A 255 -12.27 -12.24 10.81
CA VAL A 255 -12.01 -11.42 9.61
C VAL A 255 -13.24 -10.60 9.22
N LYS A 256 -14.42 -11.23 9.17
CA LYS A 256 -15.67 -10.58 8.80
C LYS A 256 -16.08 -9.52 9.82
N THR A 257 -16.01 -9.84 11.12
CA THR A 257 -16.40 -8.93 12.20
C THR A 257 -15.57 -7.64 12.21
N HIS A 258 -14.28 -7.74 11.90
CA HIS A 258 -13.35 -6.60 12.02
C HIS A 258 -12.90 -6.02 10.66
N SER A 259 -13.49 -6.50 9.57
CA SER A 259 -13.14 -6.12 8.18
C SER A 259 -11.62 -6.14 7.94
N LEU A 260 -10.99 -7.26 8.34
CA LEU A 260 -9.55 -7.45 8.21
C LEU A 260 -9.20 -7.95 6.81
N GLY A 261 -8.18 -7.34 6.22
CA GLY A 261 -7.67 -7.78 4.93
C GLY A 261 -6.83 -9.05 5.04
N ILE A 262 -6.52 -9.62 3.89
CA ILE A 262 -5.78 -10.88 3.80
C ILE A 262 -4.32 -10.73 4.26
N GLU A 263 -3.79 -9.51 4.25
CA GLU A 263 -2.49 -9.12 4.81
C GLU A 263 -2.41 -9.28 6.33
N SER A 264 -3.57 -9.24 7.02
CA SER A 264 -3.65 -9.47 8.46
C SER A 264 -3.69 -10.95 8.82
N VAL A 265 -3.97 -11.83 7.85
CA VAL A 265 -4.21 -13.26 8.08
C VAL A 265 -2.89 -14.03 8.13
N CYS A 266 -2.79 -14.98 9.07
CA CYS A 266 -1.66 -15.92 9.13
C CYS A 266 -1.45 -16.63 7.77
N PRO A 267 -0.20 -16.72 7.24
CA PRO A 267 0.07 -17.36 5.94
C PRO A 267 -0.49 -18.77 5.78
N LYS A 268 -0.64 -19.53 6.88
CA LYS A 268 -1.29 -20.86 6.88
C LYS A 268 -2.73 -20.82 6.34
N PHE A 269 -3.47 -19.75 6.59
CA PHE A 269 -4.86 -19.60 6.13
C PHE A 269 -4.98 -18.78 4.85
N ALA A 270 -3.88 -18.27 4.30
CA ALA A 270 -3.87 -17.46 3.08
C ALA A 270 -4.43 -18.18 1.85
N LYS A 271 -4.40 -19.52 1.86
CA LYS A 271 -4.98 -20.40 0.83
C LYS A 271 -6.38 -20.91 1.18
N SER A 272 -6.90 -20.61 2.38
CA SER A 272 -8.23 -21.08 2.78
C SER A 272 -9.29 -20.30 2.01
N PHE A 273 -10.04 -21.00 1.18
CA PHE A 273 -11.16 -20.41 0.43
C PHE A 273 -12.14 -19.67 1.36
N LYS A 274 -12.47 -20.26 2.52
CA LYS A 274 -13.38 -19.66 3.49
C LYS A 274 -12.86 -18.35 4.08
N VAL A 275 -11.56 -18.28 4.37
CA VAL A 275 -10.94 -17.05 4.91
C VAL A 275 -10.82 -15.99 3.83
N ASN A 276 -10.43 -16.37 2.60
CA ASN A 276 -10.40 -15.45 1.47
C ASN A 276 -11.78 -14.87 1.16
N THR A 277 -12.84 -15.69 1.19
CA THR A 277 -14.23 -15.24 1.01
C THR A 277 -14.63 -14.24 2.09
N ALA A 278 -14.30 -14.51 3.36
CA ALA A 278 -14.58 -13.57 4.45
C ALA A 278 -13.81 -12.26 4.31
N CYS A 279 -12.56 -12.30 3.83
CA CYS A 279 -11.81 -11.09 3.52
C CYS A 279 -12.50 -10.29 2.40
N LEU A 280 -12.97 -10.97 1.33
CA LEU A 280 -13.66 -10.33 0.20
C LEU A 280 -14.93 -9.58 0.62
N GLU A 281 -15.77 -10.20 1.46
CA GLU A 281 -17.02 -9.57 1.91
C GLU A 281 -16.80 -8.24 2.64
N GLY A 282 -15.64 -8.06 3.30
CA GLY A 282 -15.26 -6.84 4.03
C GLY A 282 -14.29 -5.92 3.30
N MET A 283 -13.90 -6.22 2.06
CA MET A 283 -12.98 -5.40 1.28
C MET A 283 -13.67 -4.16 0.69
N THR A 284 -12.94 -3.06 0.67
CA THR A 284 -13.31 -1.88 -0.12
C THR A 284 -13.18 -2.17 -1.60
N GLN A 285 -13.86 -1.41 -2.45
CA GLN A 285 -13.78 -1.58 -3.91
C GLN A 285 -12.33 -1.43 -4.40
N ARG A 286 -11.56 -0.50 -3.81
CA ARG A 286 -10.12 -0.35 -4.12
C ARG A 286 -9.28 -1.53 -3.63
N GLY A 287 -9.52 -2.03 -2.42
CA GLY A 287 -8.81 -3.20 -1.88
C GLY A 287 -9.05 -4.45 -2.73
N LEU A 288 -10.25 -4.55 -3.29
CA LEU A 288 -10.65 -5.57 -4.24
C LEU A 288 -9.84 -5.49 -5.54
N LEU A 289 -9.76 -4.30 -6.16
CA LEU A 289 -8.95 -4.05 -7.36
C LEU A 289 -7.47 -4.40 -7.15
N GLN A 290 -6.89 -3.99 -6.01
CA GLN A 290 -5.50 -4.28 -5.66
C GLN A 290 -5.23 -5.77 -5.40
N SER A 291 -6.26 -6.54 -5.05
CA SER A 291 -6.15 -7.97 -4.74
C SER A 291 -6.46 -8.87 -5.93
N MET A 292 -6.89 -8.32 -7.07
CA MET A 292 -7.38 -9.10 -8.22
C MET A 292 -6.41 -10.17 -8.72
N HIS A 293 -5.13 -9.81 -8.91
CA HIS A 293 -4.13 -10.76 -9.38
C HIS A 293 -4.03 -11.98 -8.46
N ARG A 294 -4.04 -11.74 -7.14
CA ARG A 294 -3.94 -12.79 -6.14
C ARG A 294 -5.20 -13.64 -6.10
N LEU A 295 -6.37 -13.01 -6.06
CA LEU A 295 -7.66 -13.70 -6.02
C LEU A 295 -7.86 -14.62 -7.23
N ARG A 296 -7.38 -14.18 -8.40
CA ARG A 296 -7.33 -15.01 -9.61
C ARG A 296 -6.34 -16.17 -9.47
N LYS A 297 -5.12 -15.89 -9.01
CA LYS A 297 -4.06 -16.91 -8.85
C LYS A 297 -4.47 -18.01 -7.86
N ASP A 298 -5.16 -17.64 -6.80
CA ASP A 298 -5.60 -18.55 -5.74
C ASP A 298 -6.95 -19.22 -6.07
N ASN A 299 -7.45 -19.09 -7.32
CA ASN A 299 -8.74 -19.62 -7.82
C ASN A 299 -9.95 -19.25 -6.95
N VAL A 300 -9.89 -18.11 -6.24
CA VAL A 300 -11.01 -17.64 -5.40
C VAL A 300 -12.17 -17.13 -6.27
N LEU A 301 -11.86 -16.71 -7.51
CA LEU A 301 -12.81 -16.10 -8.42
C LEU A 301 -13.33 -17.03 -9.51
N SER A 302 -12.97 -18.32 -9.53
CA SER A 302 -13.39 -19.24 -10.60
C SER A 302 -14.73 -19.90 -10.32
N SER A 303 -15.63 -19.90 -11.30
CA SER A 303 -16.95 -20.54 -11.22
C SER A 303 -16.89 -22.07 -11.06
N GLU A 304 -15.90 -22.73 -11.65
CA GLU A 304 -15.84 -24.20 -11.79
C GLU A 304 -15.41 -24.97 -10.52
N ASP A 305 -14.71 -24.35 -9.57
CA ASP A 305 -14.23 -25.04 -8.34
C ASP A 305 -15.28 -25.00 -7.19
N HIS A 306 -16.52 -24.58 -7.48
CA HIS A 306 -17.54 -24.27 -6.47
C HIS A 306 -18.68 -25.29 -6.33
N ALA A 307 -18.52 -26.49 -6.90
CA ALA A 307 -19.53 -27.57 -6.86
C ALA A 307 -19.93 -28.07 -5.44
N ILE A 308 -19.38 -27.52 -4.35
CA ILE A 308 -19.72 -27.89 -2.96
C ILE A 308 -20.25 -26.70 -2.13
N VAL A 309 -20.18 -25.46 -2.60
CA VAL A 309 -20.73 -24.29 -1.88
C VAL A 309 -21.26 -23.26 -2.88
N ASP A 310 -22.59 -23.20 -3.00
CA ASP A 310 -23.42 -22.13 -3.55
C ASP A 310 -22.69 -21.19 -4.54
N GLU A 311 -22.67 -21.61 -5.81
CA GLU A 311 -22.13 -20.89 -6.99
C GLU A 311 -22.60 -19.42 -7.08
N SER A 312 -23.65 -19.04 -6.35
CA SER A 312 -24.21 -17.69 -6.31
C SER A 312 -23.42 -16.67 -5.46
N THR A 313 -22.44 -17.12 -4.65
CA THR A 313 -21.94 -16.27 -3.55
C THR A 313 -20.64 -15.51 -3.85
N THR A 314 -19.53 -16.10 -4.31
CA THR A 314 -18.23 -15.38 -4.32
C THR A 314 -18.00 -14.51 -5.56
N CYS A 315 -18.10 -15.08 -6.77
CA CYS A 315 -18.03 -14.29 -8.01
C CYS A 315 -19.21 -13.30 -8.12
N GLY A 316 -20.41 -13.71 -7.71
CA GLY A 316 -21.58 -12.85 -7.61
C GLY A 316 -21.40 -11.70 -6.61
N THR A 317 -20.84 -11.95 -5.42
CA THR A 317 -20.51 -10.87 -4.46
C THR A 317 -19.45 -9.94 -5.01
N TYR A 318 -18.47 -10.46 -5.72
CA TYR A 318 -17.43 -9.67 -6.38
C TYR A 318 -18.01 -8.72 -7.45
N VAL A 319 -18.83 -9.24 -8.36
CA VAL A 319 -19.52 -8.44 -9.39
C VAL A 319 -20.44 -7.41 -8.75
N LYS A 320 -21.19 -7.80 -7.70
CA LYS A 320 -22.03 -6.86 -6.94
C LYS A 320 -21.20 -5.76 -6.27
N GLN A 321 -20.05 -6.09 -5.69
CA GLN A 321 -19.14 -5.12 -5.07
C GLN A 321 -18.48 -4.20 -6.09
N LEU A 322 -18.14 -4.70 -7.29
CA LEU A 322 -17.65 -3.85 -8.39
C LEU A 322 -18.74 -2.91 -8.92
N GLY A 323 -19.99 -3.37 -8.99
CA GLY A 323 -21.13 -2.57 -9.44
C GLY A 323 -21.69 -1.64 -8.35
N ALA A 324 -21.41 -1.90 -7.07
CA ALA A 324 -21.76 -1.03 -5.98
C ALA A 324 -20.83 0.19 -6.00
N SER A 325 -21.40 1.39 -6.04
CA SER A 325 -20.68 2.63 -5.71
C SER A 325 -21.03 2.97 -4.26
N PRO A 326 -20.19 2.63 -3.26
CA PRO A 326 -20.45 3.03 -1.90
C PRO A 326 -20.46 4.56 -1.85
N VAL A 327 -21.53 5.16 -1.33
CA VAL A 327 -21.66 6.63 -1.18
C VAL A 327 -20.50 7.22 -0.35
N THR A 328 -19.84 6.39 0.45
CA THR A 328 -18.77 6.75 1.38
C THR A 328 -17.35 6.52 0.86
N GLU A 329 -17.16 5.81 -0.26
CA GLU A 329 -15.82 5.62 -0.81
C GLU A 329 -15.46 6.76 -1.77
N PRO A 330 -14.22 7.30 -1.72
CA PRO A 330 -13.77 8.19 -2.76
C PRO A 330 -13.82 7.45 -4.10
N PRO A 331 -14.22 8.13 -5.19
CA PRO A 331 -14.37 7.51 -6.50
C PRO A 331 -13.10 6.77 -6.91
N LEU A 332 -13.18 5.82 -7.83
CA LEU A 332 -12.00 5.14 -8.35
C LEU A 332 -11.40 5.91 -9.51
N HIS A 333 -10.07 5.91 -9.61
CA HIS A 333 -9.40 6.54 -10.76
C HIS A 333 -9.40 5.57 -11.95
N PRO A 334 -9.66 6.02 -13.18
CA PRO A 334 -9.66 5.14 -14.35
C PRO A 334 -8.39 4.29 -14.50
N ALA A 335 -7.22 4.84 -14.13
CA ALA A 335 -5.96 4.10 -14.17
C ALA A 335 -5.88 2.95 -13.15
N GLU A 336 -6.53 3.07 -11.99
CA GLU A 336 -6.61 1.97 -11.00
C GLU A 336 -7.43 0.81 -11.59
N VAL A 337 -8.58 1.12 -12.19
CA VAL A 337 -9.45 0.12 -12.82
C VAL A 337 -8.77 -0.53 -14.03
N LEU A 338 -8.10 0.26 -14.88
CA LEU A 338 -7.38 -0.24 -16.03
C LEU A 338 -6.17 -1.11 -15.64
N ALA A 339 -5.44 -0.74 -14.58
CA ALA A 339 -4.36 -1.55 -14.06
C ALA A 339 -4.88 -2.90 -13.57
N ALA A 340 -5.95 -2.90 -12.77
CA ALA A 340 -6.59 -4.11 -12.28
C ALA A 340 -7.14 -4.99 -13.43
N TYR A 341 -7.73 -4.37 -14.46
CA TYR A 341 -8.15 -5.06 -15.68
C TYR A 341 -6.97 -5.71 -16.38
N ALA A 342 -5.86 -4.99 -16.58
CA ALA A 342 -4.67 -5.52 -17.22
C ALA A 342 -4.03 -6.65 -16.40
N GLU A 343 -3.99 -6.54 -15.07
CA GLU A 343 -3.56 -7.63 -14.19
C GLU A 343 -4.50 -8.85 -14.28
N TYR A 344 -5.80 -8.61 -14.30
CA TYR A 344 -6.79 -9.67 -14.31
C TYR A 344 -6.97 -10.32 -15.67
N VAL A 345 -6.69 -9.65 -16.79
CA VAL A 345 -6.89 -10.20 -18.14
C VAL A 345 -5.55 -10.61 -18.75
N LEU A 346 -4.51 -9.78 -18.65
CA LEU A 346 -3.26 -9.90 -19.40
C LEU A 346 -2.11 -10.58 -18.64
N ALA A 347 -2.13 -10.63 -17.30
CA ALA A 347 -1.03 -11.18 -16.51
C ALA A 347 -0.68 -12.68 -16.75
N PRO A 348 -1.58 -13.57 -17.19
CA PRO A 348 -1.21 -14.94 -17.56
C PRO A 348 -0.21 -15.02 -18.72
N VAL A 349 -0.29 -14.05 -19.65
CA VAL A 349 0.40 -14.13 -20.95
C VAL A 349 1.87 -13.73 -20.83
N THR A 350 2.22 -12.84 -19.89
CA THR A 350 3.58 -12.29 -19.74
C THR A 350 4.56 -13.22 -19.01
N LYS A 351 4.09 -14.15 -18.16
CA LYS A 351 4.96 -15.17 -17.55
C LYS A 351 5.30 -16.31 -18.53
N MET A 352 4.43 -16.66 -19.47
CA MET A 352 4.77 -17.66 -20.49
C MET A 352 5.83 -17.16 -21.48
N ALA A 353 5.74 -15.89 -21.90
CA ALA A 353 6.71 -15.31 -22.83
C ALA A 353 8.13 -15.15 -22.25
N SER A 354 8.28 -15.01 -20.93
CA SER A 354 9.58 -14.90 -20.26
C SER A 354 10.23 -16.26 -19.98
N PHE A 355 9.46 -17.34 -19.86
CA PHE A 355 9.99 -18.70 -19.77
C PHE A 355 10.41 -19.26 -21.14
N GLN A 356 9.71 -18.94 -22.22
CA GLN A 356 10.08 -19.39 -23.57
C GLN A 356 11.39 -18.77 -24.09
N LYS A 357 11.83 -17.61 -23.56
CA LYS A 357 13.14 -17.03 -23.89
C LYS A 357 14.33 -17.66 -23.16
N LYS A 358 14.11 -18.55 -22.19
CA LYS A 358 15.18 -19.23 -21.43
C LYS A 358 15.49 -20.66 -21.87
N ALA A 359 14.74 -21.20 -22.85
CA ALA A 359 14.89 -22.58 -23.32
C ALA A 359 15.45 -22.65 -24.75
N VAL A 360 16.66 -22.13 -24.97
CA VAL A 360 17.51 -22.58 -26.09
C VAL A 360 18.95 -22.63 -25.58
N LYS A 361 19.33 -23.75 -24.96
CA LYS A 361 20.74 -24.16 -24.89
C LYS A 361 20.98 -25.07 -26.10
N PRO A 362 22.05 -24.85 -26.89
CA PRO A 362 22.39 -25.78 -27.97
C PRO A 362 22.80 -27.13 -27.36
N PRO A 363 22.53 -28.26 -28.07
CA PRO A 363 22.89 -29.58 -27.57
C PRO A 363 24.42 -29.73 -27.51
N PRO A 364 25.00 -30.34 -26.46
CA PRO A 364 26.38 -30.75 -26.52
C PRO A 364 26.53 -31.93 -27.48
N SER A 365 27.51 -31.81 -28.37
CA SER A 365 27.95 -32.84 -29.29
C SER A 365 28.49 -34.07 -28.55
N GLU A 366 28.34 -35.20 -29.23
CA GLU A 366 28.54 -36.60 -28.87
C GLU A 366 29.81 -36.99 -28.10
N GLY A 367 29.66 -38.08 -27.34
CA GLY A 367 30.73 -38.92 -26.77
C GLY A 367 30.67 -38.96 -25.24
N GLY A 368 30.39 -40.04 -24.52
CA GLY A 368 30.10 -41.43 -24.86
C GLY A 368 30.21 -42.23 -23.55
N GLY A 369 29.26 -43.15 -23.30
CA GLY A 369 29.40 -44.31 -22.42
C GLY A 369 29.23 -44.11 -20.91
N GLY A 370 28.27 -44.83 -20.31
CA GLY A 370 28.28 -45.14 -18.88
C GLY A 370 26.90 -45.32 -18.25
N ASP A 371 26.57 -46.56 -17.93
CA ASP A 371 25.28 -47.09 -17.48
C ASP A 371 24.70 -46.56 -16.15
N GLN A 372 23.35 -46.53 -16.15
CA GLN A 372 22.39 -46.88 -15.08
C GLN A 372 22.33 -46.07 -13.77
N ALA A 373 21.27 -45.25 -13.67
CA ALA A 373 20.20 -45.38 -12.67
C ALA A 373 19.07 -44.41 -13.04
N GLN A 374 18.06 -44.90 -13.77
CA GLN A 374 16.89 -44.12 -14.16
C GLN A 374 15.86 -44.18 -13.03
N GLU A 375 16.06 -43.36 -12.00
CA GLU A 375 15.00 -43.03 -11.04
C GLU A 375 13.99 -42.12 -11.78
N LYS A 376 12.79 -42.64 -12.03
CA LYS A 376 11.65 -41.84 -12.50
C LYS A 376 11.27 -40.85 -11.39
N SER A 377 11.94 -39.70 -11.32
CA SER A 377 11.35 -38.52 -10.72
C SER A 377 10.35 -37.97 -11.74
N GLU A 378 9.07 -38.21 -11.49
CA GLU A 378 8.00 -37.39 -12.06
C GLU A 378 8.22 -35.96 -11.56
N ASP A 379 9.03 -35.22 -12.30
CA ASP A 379 9.22 -33.79 -12.17
C ASP A 379 7.95 -33.16 -12.75
N GLU A 380 6.85 -33.26 -12.01
CA GLU A 380 5.67 -32.43 -12.22
C GLU A 380 6.07 -30.99 -11.90
N THR A 381 6.72 -30.32 -12.86
CA THR A 381 6.63 -28.86 -12.92
C THR A 381 5.14 -28.53 -12.89
N PRO A 382 4.65 -27.81 -11.87
CA PRO A 382 3.25 -27.41 -11.84
C PRO A 382 3.05 -26.46 -13.03
N VAL A 383 2.47 -26.98 -14.10
CA VAL A 383 1.93 -26.16 -15.17
C VAL A 383 0.83 -25.35 -14.52
N LEU A 384 1.13 -24.11 -14.16
CA LEU A 384 0.13 -23.10 -13.85
C LEU A 384 -0.67 -22.87 -15.13
N THR A 385 -1.63 -23.74 -15.41
CA THR A 385 -2.68 -23.50 -16.40
C THR A 385 -3.50 -22.34 -15.84
N ALA A 386 -3.12 -21.12 -16.20
CA ALA A 386 -3.87 -19.94 -15.82
C ALA A 386 -5.26 -20.08 -16.45
N LYS A 387 -6.27 -20.39 -15.63
CA LYS A 387 -7.68 -20.45 -16.05
C LYS A 387 -8.06 -19.15 -16.76
N ALA A 388 -8.89 -19.23 -17.80
CA ALA A 388 -9.40 -18.06 -18.51
C ALA A 388 -10.04 -17.05 -17.52
N PRO A 389 -9.95 -15.74 -17.80
CA PRO A 389 -10.61 -14.75 -16.95
C PRO A 389 -12.14 -14.93 -17.05
N GLU A 390 -12.84 -14.80 -15.92
CA GLU A 390 -14.30 -14.94 -15.86
C GLU A 390 -14.99 -13.80 -16.61
N PRO A 391 -15.85 -14.09 -17.60
CA PRO A 391 -16.49 -13.05 -18.42
C PRO A 391 -17.27 -12.01 -17.61
N ALA A 392 -17.99 -12.42 -16.56
CA ALA A 392 -18.77 -11.53 -15.72
C ALA A 392 -17.89 -10.50 -14.99
N ILE A 393 -16.69 -10.90 -14.56
CA ILE A 393 -15.73 -10.01 -13.90
C ILE A 393 -15.13 -9.04 -14.92
N VAL A 394 -14.83 -9.50 -16.13
CA VAL A 394 -14.33 -8.66 -17.23
C VAL A 394 -15.35 -7.59 -17.58
N SER A 395 -16.63 -7.94 -17.73
CA SER A 395 -17.72 -6.99 -18.00
C SER A 395 -17.89 -5.98 -16.86
N ALA A 396 -17.89 -6.43 -15.60
CA ALA A 396 -18.01 -5.54 -14.44
C ALA A 396 -16.85 -4.52 -14.37
N LEU A 397 -15.62 -4.93 -14.67
CA LEU A 397 -14.47 -4.02 -14.76
C LEU A 397 -14.60 -3.01 -15.89
N GLN A 398 -15.14 -3.40 -17.05
CA GLN A 398 -15.38 -2.49 -18.17
C GLN A 398 -16.44 -1.45 -17.83
N GLU A 399 -17.52 -1.84 -17.15
CA GLU A 399 -18.55 -0.91 -16.65
C GLU A 399 -17.98 0.04 -15.61
N LEU A 400 -17.21 -0.49 -14.65
CA LEU A 400 -16.52 0.31 -13.63
C LEU A 400 -15.51 1.29 -14.25
N TYR A 401 -14.80 0.87 -15.29
CA TYR A 401 -13.91 1.75 -16.05
C TYR A 401 -14.71 2.90 -16.66
N LYS A 402 -15.84 2.62 -17.32
CA LYS A 402 -16.69 3.66 -17.92
C LYS A 402 -17.22 4.64 -16.86
N SER A 403 -17.69 4.14 -15.72
CA SER A 403 -18.24 4.98 -14.64
C SER A 403 -17.16 5.77 -13.89
N SER A 404 -15.91 5.32 -13.85
CA SER A 404 -14.81 6.05 -13.20
C SER A 404 -14.52 7.44 -13.78
N PHE A 405 -14.98 7.73 -15.01
CA PHE A 405 -14.88 9.03 -15.66
C PHE A 405 -16.03 10.00 -15.32
N SER A 406 -17.08 9.54 -14.62
CA SER A 406 -18.29 10.34 -14.34
C SER A 406 -18.06 11.63 -13.54
N ASN A 407 -16.94 11.73 -12.83
CA ASN A 407 -16.58 12.91 -12.04
C ASN A 407 -15.74 13.94 -12.81
N LEU A 408 -15.48 13.71 -14.10
CA LEU A 408 -14.74 14.66 -14.91
C LEU A 408 -15.64 15.85 -15.28
N LYS A 409 -15.22 17.05 -14.88
CA LYS A 409 -15.93 18.28 -15.23
C LYS A 409 -15.81 18.53 -16.72
N THR A 410 -16.94 18.80 -17.38
CA THR A 410 -16.94 19.17 -18.79
C THR A 410 -16.49 20.61 -18.99
N HIS A 411 -15.80 20.87 -20.10
CA HIS A 411 -15.40 22.21 -20.51
C HIS A 411 -15.82 22.46 -21.96
N ASP A 412 -16.71 23.43 -22.16
CA ASP A 412 -17.45 23.59 -23.42
C ASP A 412 -16.70 24.38 -24.51
N SER A 413 -15.45 24.82 -24.27
CA SER A 413 -14.79 25.83 -25.11
C SER A 413 -13.31 25.61 -25.42
N LEU A 414 -12.71 24.49 -25.03
CA LEU A 414 -11.28 24.25 -25.23
C LEU A 414 -11.00 23.56 -26.58
N LYS A 415 -10.19 24.20 -27.41
CA LYS A 415 -9.52 23.55 -28.56
C LYS A 415 -8.26 22.87 -28.05
N ILE A 416 -8.20 21.55 -28.14
CA ILE A 416 -7.12 20.75 -27.55
C ILE A 416 -6.34 20.06 -28.67
N SER A 417 -5.02 20.21 -28.64
CA SER A 417 -4.11 19.39 -29.45
C SER A 417 -3.40 18.42 -28.52
N VAL A 418 -3.63 17.12 -28.71
CA VAL A 418 -2.97 16.05 -27.95
C VAL A 418 -1.84 15.48 -28.79
N CYS A 419 -0.63 15.49 -28.24
CA CYS A 419 0.57 14.94 -28.88
C CYS A 419 1.04 13.70 -28.08
N LEU A 420 0.98 12.52 -28.69
CA LEU A 420 1.42 11.26 -28.08
C LEU A 420 2.85 10.92 -28.51
N ASP A 421 3.76 10.78 -27.54
CA ASP A 421 5.09 10.22 -27.78
C ASP A 421 4.96 8.70 -27.92
N LEU A 422 5.19 8.19 -29.13
CA LEU A 422 5.14 6.77 -29.47
C LEU A 422 6.53 6.13 -29.55
N GLN A 423 7.54 6.77 -28.96
CA GLN A 423 8.87 6.17 -28.88
C GLN A 423 8.82 4.86 -28.09
N PRO A 424 9.57 3.82 -28.49
CA PRO A 424 9.59 2.52 -27.81
C PRO A 424 9.91 2.59 -26.30
N ARG A 425 10.60 3.64 -25.85
CA ARG A 425 10.88 3.88 -24.42
C ARG A 425 9.60 4.00 -23.56
N PHE A 426 8.49 4.52 -24.13
CA PHE A 426 7.22 4.67 -23.43
C PHE A 426 6.42 3.36 -23.36
N GLU A 427 6.66 2.43 -24.28
CA GLU A 427 6.06 1.09 -24.25
C GLU A 427 6.84 0.13 -23.36
N SER A 428 8.17 0.23 -23.38
CA SER A 428 9.07 -0.72 -22.70
C SER A 428 9.15 -0.56 -21.18
N GLN A 429 8.81 0.60 -20.64
CA GLN A 429 8.84 0.84 -19.20
C GLN A 429 7.43 0.78 -18.59
N PRO A 430 7.17 -0.17 -17.67
CA PRO A 430 5.92 -0.19 -16.95
C PRO A 430 5.85 1.03 -16.03
N CYS A 431 4.68 1.66 -15.99
CA CYS A 431 4.32 2.65 -15.00
C CYS A 431 4.47 2.02 -13.61
N ARG A 432 5.20 2.70 -12.72
CA ARG A 432 5.54 2.17 -11.39
C ARG A 432 4.28 1.92 -10.56
N ASP A 433 3.36 2.88 -10.60
CA ASP A 433 2.19 2.93 -9.72
C ASP A 433 1.00 2.13 -10.26
N TYR A 434 0.99 1.86 -11.58
CA TYR A 434 -0.10 1.19 -12.28
C TYR A 434 0.41 0.00 -13.09
N ARG A 435 1.23 -0.87 -12.49
CA ARG A 435 1.64 -2.10 -13.17
C ARG A 435 0.39 -2.93 -13.50
N PRO A 436 0.32 -3.56 -14.69
CA PRO A 436 1.36 -3.70 -15.70
C PRO A 436 1.35 -2.62 -16.80
N LEU A 437 0.59 -1.53 -16.65
CA LEU A 437 0.45 -0.50 -17.68
C LEU A 437 1.79 0.14 -18.02
N SER A 438 2.01 0.47 -19.29
CA SER A 438 3.17 1.25 -19.74
C SER A 438 2.87 2.75 -19.77
N GLY A 439 3.89 3.57 -20.01
CA GLY A 439 3.71 5.01 -20.21
C GLY A 439 2.74 5.32 -21.36
N SER A 440 2.75 4.53 -22.42
CA SER A 440 1.81 4.67 -23.55
C SER A 440 0.36 4.40 -23.13
N HIS A 441 0.11 3.38 -22.30
CA HIS A 441 -1.23 3.09 -21.78
C HIS A 441 -1.78 4.26 -20.95
N VAL A 442 -0.94 4.84 -20.09
CA VAL A 442 -1.31 6.00 -19.28
C VAL A 442 -1.57 7.22 -20.17
N ALA A 443 -0.77 7.44 -21.22
CA ALA A 443 -0.99 8.54 -22.15
C ALA A 443 -2.32 8.41 -22.91
N VAL A 444 -2.67 7.19 -23.34
CA VAL A 444 -3.98 6.91 -23.95
C VAL A 444 -5.13 7.13 -22.96
N LEU A 445 -4.94 6.74 -21.69
CA LEU A 445 -5.93 6.99 -20.64
C LEU A 445 -6.14 8.49 -20.39
N VAL A 446 -5.07 9.30 -20.40
CA VAL A 446 -5.17 10.76 -20.30
C VAL A 446 -5.91 11.32 -21.52
N LEU A 447 -5.62 10.84 -22.72
CA LEU A 447 -6.36 11.21 -23.92
C LEU A 447 -7.85 10.88 -23.77
N GLU A 448 -8.20 9.67 -23.33
CA GLU A 448 -9.60 9.28 -23.13
C GLU A 448 -10.31 10.16 -22.09
N SER A 449 -9.64 10.49 -20.99
CA SER A 449 -10.15 11.46 -20.00
C SER A 449 -10.45 12.81 -20.65
N LEU A 450 -9.52 13.34 -21.45
CA LEU A 450 -9.70 14.61 -22.17
C LEU A 450 -10.86 14.55 -23.17
N LEU A 451 -10.97 13.45 -23.93
CA LEU A 451 -12.06 13.26 -24.89
C LEU A 451 -13.43 13.23 -24.21
N ARG A 452 -13.52 12.71 -22.98
CA ARG A 452 -14.77 12.68 -22.19
C ARG A 452 -15.08 14.00 -21.47
N MET A 453 -14.08 14.86 -21.27
CA MET A 453 -14.23 16.20 -20.66
C MET A 453 -14.67 17.28 -21.64
N VAL A 454 -14.45 17.11 -22.93
CA VAL A 454 -14.83 18.10 -23.94
C VAL A 454 -16.13 17.62 -24.54
N ASP A 455 -17.19 18.42 -24.43
CA ASP A 455 -18.45 18.11 -25.12
C ASP A 455 -18.14 17.87 -26.61
N TYR A 456 -18.61 16.74 -27.14
CA TYR A 456 -18.07 15.94 -28.26
C TYR A 456 -18.02 16.63 -29.65
N LYS A 457 -17.82 17.93 -29.75
CA LYS A 457 -17.47 18.59 -31.01
C LYS A 457 -16.04 18.20 -31.38
N MET A 458 -15.90 17.05 -32.03
CA MET A 458 -14.65 16.46 -32.55
C MET A 458 -13.79 17.46 -33.34
N ASP A 459 -14.38 18.51 -33.90
CA ASP A 459 -13.68 19.62 -34.56
C ASP A 459 -12.70 20.37 -33.64
N ASN A 460 -12.84 20.23 -32.31
CA ASN A 460 -11.99 20.89 -31.33
C ASN A 460 -10.78 20.05 -30.88
N ILE A 461 -10.65 18.80 -31.35
CA ILE A 461 -9.59 17.89 -30.87
C ILE A 461 -8.68 17.45 -32.01
N ARG A 462 -7.39 17.77 -31.88
CA ARG A 462 -6.34 17.35 -32.82
C ARG A 462 -5.43 16.33 -32.17
N LEU A 463 -5.42 15.10 -32.68
CA LEU A 463 -4.50 14.06 -32.23
C LEU A 463 -3.27 13.98 -33.16
N VAL A 464 -2.09 14.06 -32.58
CA VAL A 464 -0.81 13.90 -33.26
C VAL A 464 -0.02 12.88 -32.47
N GLY A 465 0.81 12.07 -33.12
CA GLY A 465 1.85 11.37 -32.38
C GLY A 465 3.14 11.29 -33.16
N PHE A 466 4.21 11.03 -32.43
CA PHE A 466 5.55 11.14 -32.97
C PHE A 466 6.38 9.98 -32.43
N LYS A 467 7.13 9.33 -33.31
CA LYS A 467 7.99 8.18 -32.98
C LYS A 467 9.48 8.55 -33.02
N ASP A 468 9.81 9.71 -33.62
CA ASP A 468 11.14 10.34 -33.75
C ASP A 468 10.96 11.86 -33.83
N ALA A 469 12.04 12.65 -34.03
CA ALA A 469 11.97 14.09 -34.38
C ALA A 469 11.14 14.39 -35.66
N LYS A 470 10.68 13.34 -36.37
CA LYS A 470 9.72 13.43 -37.47
C LYS A 470 8.30 13.28 -36.92
N VAL A 471 7.60 14.39 -36.83
CA VAL A 471 6.15 14.44 -36.55
C VAL A 471 5.42 13.76 -37.70
N ARG A 472 4.66 12.69 -37.40
CA ARG A 472 3.74 12.10 -38.38
C ARG A 472 2.31 12.34 -37.89
N PRO A 473 1.43 13.00 -38.67
CA PRO A 473 0.02 13.08 -38.28
C PRO A 473 -0.52 11.65 -38.20
N ILE A 474 -0.98 11.23 -37.02
CA ILE A 474 -1.39 9.84 -36.81
C ILE A 474 -2.73 9.59 -37.49
N VAL A 475 -3.75 10.43 -37.25
CA VAL A 475 -5.04 10.36 -37.95
C VAL A 475 -5.74 11.71 -37.76
N ARG A 476 -6.27 12.35 -38.82
CA ARG A 476 -7.46 13.23 -38.65
C ARG A 476 -8.61 12.26 -38.41
N LEU A 477 -9.11 12.16 -37.17
CA LEU A 477 -10.26 11.30 -36.86
C LEU A 477 -11.42 11.76 -37.74
N LYS A 478 -11.63 11.08 -38.87
CA LYS A 478 -12.80 11.31 -39.72
C LYS A 478 -13.95 10.53 -39.10
N THR A 479 -15.01 11.28 -38.84
CA THR A 479 -16.33 10.86 -38.35
C THR A 479 -16.81 9.58 -39.03
N HIS A 480 -16.62 8.43 -38.39
CA HIS A 480 -17.51 7.28 -38.57
C HIS A 480 -17.54 6.48 -37.27
N ASN A 481 -18.70 6.56 -36.60
CA ASN A 481 -19.22 5.63 -35.60
C ASN A 481 -18.18 4.71 -34.92
N CYS A 482 -17.37 5.27 -34.03
CA CYS A 482 -16.69 4.46 -33.02
C CYS A 482 -17.65 4.27 -31.85
N GLY A 483 -18.46 3.21 -31.92
CA GLY A 483 -19.07 2.64 -30.73
C GLY A 483 -17.95 2.15 -29.80
N VAL A 484 -18.06 2.52 -28.52
CA VAL A 484 -17.13 2.18 -27.43
C VAL A 484 -17.11 0.69 -27.16
#